data_AF-A0A0C9SVT1-F1
#
_entry.id   AF-A0A0C9SVT1-F1
#
_cell.length_a   1.000
_cell.length_b   1.000
_cell.length_c   1.000
_cell.angle_alpha   90.00
_cell.angle_beta   90.00
_cell.angle_gamma   90.00
#
_symmetry.space_group_name_H-M   'P 1'
#
loop_
_entity.id
_entity.type
_entity.pdbx_description
1 polymer ?
#
loop_
_entity_poly.entity_id
_entity_poly.type
_entity_poly.pdbx_seq_one_letter_code
_entity_poly.pdbx_strand_id
1 'polypeptide(L)'
;MLTLSRSFVLLALASLKGATATDAIVSAYTAPGKFPTSVYESYWNDPTATAAQPQPVISDPVTSSVFPANLTDPANFPKNDTVDPHPLPLPQEQSQLLQQALAQIQSIATNPALSNDTCAQCQASLSIAKMLVLAAPEQGPLLAEAVCEYFNYSTTCYDEYSRLALGSVFTQVVALGDMGGYDGQLICANQMNLCPVPPTVPLDLTGWFSKSKPSPLPPPKQSSGERLKVLHVSDIHIDPRYATGYEANCTAYLCCRENVWNAATPDQIVLPAPRYGSFACDTPISLMLAAMQAIPAVTETEGTGFNFSLFTGDLTSHDPDNQYSRAYVEYAEIMVYNLLKEYLGPAPVYATLGNHDTYVNAIPYALGGYTLGSQFNWLYDHVSTMWYYEGWLPEASVEYARTHYAAYTVKRPDGLRIISLDTDMWYTSNYFSYINATQPDPYGILRFLTDELQDAEDAGDRVWIVGHVLTGWDGTAAQLNPTNLCKQFYRPH
;
A
#
# COMPACT_ATOMS: atom_id res chain seq x y z
N MET A 1 -61.58 -13.22 41.20
CA MET A 1 -61.57 -11.88 40.55
C MET A 1 -60.57 -11.02 41.34
N LEU A 2 -59.59 -10.40 40.67
CA LEU A 2 -59.50 -8.94 40.39
C LEU A 2 -59.56 -8.05 41.67
N THR A 3 -58.67 -7.07 41.93
CA THR A 3 -57.54 -6.52 41.14
C THR A 3 -56.61 -5.61 41.99
N LEU A 4 -55.42 -5.29 41.44
CA LEU A 4 -54.57 -4.08 41.65
C LEU A 4 -54.19 -3.61 43.09
N SER A 5 -52.88 -3.53 43.36
CA SER A 5 -52.09 -2.26 43.38
C SER A 5 -50.70 -2.51 44.01
N ARG A 6 -49.66 -2.85 43.23
CA ARG A 6 -48.68 -1.91 42.63
C ARG A 6 -47.98 -0.96 43.62
N SER A 7 -46.76 -1.32 44.00
CA SER A 7 -45.76 -0.41 44.58
C SER A 7 -44.85 0.18 43.48
N PHE A 8 -44.55 1.47 43.59
CA PHE A 8 -43.36 2.11 43.01
C PHE A 8 -42.17 1.89 43.99
N VAL A 9 -40.87 2.07 43.67
CA VAL A 9 -40.16 2.49 42.44
C VAL A 9 -39.05 1.46 42.17
N LEU A 10 -38.73 1.22 40.89
CA LEU A 10 -37.43 0.66 40.47
C LEU A 10 -36.92 1.56 39.34
N LEU A 11 -35.67 2.01 39.40
CA LEU A 11 -35.11 3.01 38.48
C LEU A 11 -33.69 2.61 38.05
N ALA A 12 -33.24 3.22 36.95
CA ALA A 12 -31.90 3.12 36.37
C ALA A 12 -31.46 1.74 35.86
N LEU A 13 -31.61 1.54 34.55
CA LEU A 13 -30.48 1.25 33.66
C LEU A 13 -30.80 1.78 32.26
N ALA A 14 -29.82 2.34 31.56
CA ALA A 14 -30.02 3.14 30.35
C ALA A 14 -29.23 2.62 29.15
N SER A 15 -29.74 3.03 27.97
CA SER A 15 -29.16 2.97 26.62
C SER A 15 -27.64 3.00 26.48
N LEU A 16 -27.13 2.32 25.44
CA LEU A 16 -26.15 2.89 24.49
C LEU A 16 -25.97 2.06 23.19
N LYS A 17 -26.07 2.76 22.04
CA LYS A 17 -25.28 2.58 20.81
C LYS A 17 -24.70 3.98 20.51
N GLY A 18 -23.51 4.20 19.97
CA GLY A 18 -22.44 3.29 19.54
C GLY A 18 -21.80 3.81 18.24
N ALA A 19 -20.46 3.92 18.18
CA ALA A 19 -19.70 4.30 16.98
C ALA A 19 -18.20 3.97 17.12
N THR A 20 -17.59 3.39 16.08
CA THR A 20 -16.14 3.29 15.80
C THR A 20 -15.96 2.91 14.33
N ALA A 21 -15.00 3.51 13.61
CA ALA A 21 -14.52 3.10 12.29
C ALA A 21 -12.99 3.30 12.25
N THR A 22 -12.25 2.34 11.66
CA THR A 22 -10.79 2.36 11.35
C THR A 22 -10.45 1.26 10.31
N ASP A 23 -9.68 1.49 9.23
CA ASP A 23 -9.31 0.49 8.19
C ASP A 23 -7.77 0.34 7.89
N ALA A 24 -7.31 -0.55 6.96
CA ALA A 24 -5.90 -1.08 6.91
C ALA A 24 -5.39 -1.97 5.69
N ILE A 25 -4.18 -1.76 5.05
CA ILE A 25 -3.80 -2.04 3.58
C ILE A 25 -2.20 -2.56 3.47
N VAL A 26 -1.67 -3.73 2.88
CA VAL A 26 -0.18 -4.29 2.71
C VAL A 26 0.20 -5.20 1.36
N SER A 27 1.31 -5.72 0.64
CA SER A 27 2.82 -5.68 0.17
C SER A 27 3.45 -6.86 -0.80
N ALA A 28 4.61 -6.79 -1.60
CA ALA A 28 5.72 -7.86 -1.89
C ALA A 28 6.35 -8.34 -3.34
N TYR A 29 7.65 -8.89 -3.39
CA TYR A 29 8.51 -9.81 -4.33
C TYR A 29 9.94 -9.55 -5.06
N THR A 30 10.87 -10.56 -5.32
CA THR A 30 12.21 -10.66 -6.09
C THR A 30 12.94 -12.10 -6.14
N ALA A 31 13.97 -12.41 -7.02
CA ALA A 31 14.85 -13.67 -6.98
C ALA A 31 16.21 -13.77 -7.85
N PRO A 32 17.13 -14.80 -7.69
CA PRO A 32 18.43 -15.03 -8.45
C PRO A 32 18.81 -16.51 -8.94
N GLY A 33 20.01 -16.78 -9.57
CA GLY A 33 20.43 -18.13 -10.17
C GLY A 33 21.95 -18.57 -10.24
N LYS A 34 22.34 -19.73 -10.88
CA LYS A 34 23.74 -20.35 -10.91
C LYS A 34 24.05 -21.52 -11.94
N PHE A 35 25.33 -21.96 -12.19
CA PHE A 35 25.75 -23.04 -13.18
C PHE A 35 27.18 -23.73 -13.01
N PRO A 36 27.51 -24.95 -13.57
CA PRO A 36 28.83 -25.70 -13.54
C PRO A 36 29.37 -26.34 -14.90
N THR A 37 30.46 -27.16 -14.93
CA THR A 37 31.44 -27.16 -16.08
C THR A 37 32.04 -28.46 -16.73
N SER A 38 31.54 -29.70 -16.57
CA SER A 38 32.32 -30.95 -16.90
C SER A 38 31.89 -31.81 -18.12
N VAL A 39 31.76 -31.25 -19.34
CA VAL A 39 30.88 -31.87 -20.39
C VAL A 39 31.53 -32.41 -21.69
N TYR A 40 32.70 -31.93 -22.14
CA TYR A 40 33.22 -32.20 -23.51
C TYR A 40 34.65 -32.78 -23.57
N GLU A 41 35.01 -33.37 -24.73
CA GLU A 41 36.27 -34.11 -24.98
C GLU A 41 37.54 -33.25 -24.94
N SER A 42 37.51 -32.05 -25.52
CA SER A 42 38.56 -31.05 -25.38
C SER A 42 38.00 -29.64 -25.52
N TYR A 43 38.75 -28.64 -25.05
CA TYR A 43 38.33 -27.24 -25.02
C TYR A 43 39.44 -26.34 -25.56
N TRP A 44 39.04 -25.24 -26.19
CA TRP A 44 39.92 -24.14 -26.60
C TRP A 44 40.38 -23.27 -25.40
N ASN A 45 39.73 -23.38 -24.23
CA ASN A 45 40.04 -22.62 -23.00
C ASN A 45 39.85 -23.46 -21.70
N ASP A 46 40.05 -22.84 -20.51
CA ASP A 46 39.76 -23.47 -19.20
C ASP A 46 38.25 -23.43 -18.91
N PRO A 47 37.59 -24.60 -18.70
CA PRO A 47 36.16 -24.65 -18.47
C PRO A 47 35.74 -24.26 -17.04
N THR A 48 36.64 -24.27 -16.05
CA THR A 48 36.25 -24.24 -14.62
C THR A 48 35.98 -22.83 -14.05
N ALA A 49 36.22 -21.77 -14.82
CA ALA A 49 36.14 -20.40 -14.34
C ALA A 49 34.70 -19.84 -14.32
N THR A 50 34.30 -19.20 -13.23
CA THR A 50 33.08 -18.36 -13.21
C THR A 50 33.21 -17.10 -14.06
N ALA A 51 34.44 -16.72 -14.44
CA ALA A 51 34.76 -15.53 -15.22
C ALA A 51 34.91 -15.78 -16.74
N ALA A 52 34.97 -17.04 -17.19
CA ALA A 52 35.05 -17.40 -18.61
C ALA A 52 34.47 -18.81 -18.81
N GLN A 53 33.55 -18.97 -19.77
CA GLN A 53 32.80 -20.21 -19.95
C GLN A 53 33.59 -21.30 -20.70
N PRO A 54 33.29 -22.60 -20.47
CA PRO A 54 33.80 -23.72 -21.26
C PRO A 54 33.61 -23.52 -22.76
N GLN A 55 34.71 -23.57 -23.53
CA GLN A 55 34.71 -23.42 -24.98
C GLN A 55 35.12 -24.72 -25.70
N PRO A 56 34.23 -25.70 -25.91
CA PRO A 56 34.58 -27.01 -26.45
C PRO A 56 35.04 -26.98 -27.92
N VAL A 57 35.94 -27.91 -28.27
CA VAL A 57 36.41 -28.16 -29.64
C VAL A 57 35.46 -29.16 -30.33
N ILE A 58 34.88 -28.78 -31.47
CA ILE A 58 33.88 -29.58 -32.20
C ILE A 58 34.21 -29.58 -33.70
N SER A 59 33.91 -30.67 -34.40
CA SER A 59 34.06 -30.84 -35.85
C SER A 59 32.77 -31.36 -36.50
N ASP A 60 32.58 -31.06 -37.78
CA ASP A 60 31.48 -31.57 -38.58
C ASP A 60 31.86 -32.94 -39.21
N PRO A 61 31.15 -34.04 -38.87
CA PRO A 61 31.39 -35.36 -39.44
C PRO A 61 30.96 -35.48 -40.92
N VAL A 62 30.18 -34.54 -41.46
CA VAL A 62 29.67 -34.61 -42.85
C VAL A 62 30.65 -33.98 -43.84
N THR A 63 31.11 -32.76 -43.60
CA THR A 63 32.16 -32.10 -44.42
C THR A 63 33.58 -32.49 -44.02
N SER A 64 33.76 -33.18 -42.89
CA SER A 64 35.08 -33.48 -42.28
C SER A 64 35.91 -32.23 -41.96
N SER A 65 35.25 -31.10 -41.68
CA SER A 65 35.89 -29.83 -41.31
C SER A 65 35.80 -29.59 -39.79
N VAL A 66 36.80 -28.93 -39.22
CA VAL A 66 36.79 -28.51 -37.80
C VAL A 66 36.25 -27.09 -37.74
N PHE A 67 35.28 -26.82 -36.85
CA PHE A 67 34.77 -25.46 -36.67
C PHE A 67 35.89 -24.57 -36.11
N PRO A 68 36.13 -23.37 -36.67
CA PRO A 68 37.30 -22.59 -36.32
C PRO A 68 37.19 -22.05 -34.89
N ALA A 69 38.33 -21.94 -34.18
CA ALA A 69 38.35 -21.55 -32.77
C ALA A 69 37.69 -20.18 -32.49
N ASN A 70 37.73 -19.25 -33.46
CA ASN A 70 37.05 -17.97 -33.34
C ASN A 70 35.51 -18.09 -33.40
N LEU A 71 34.92 -19.20 -33.84
CA LEU A 71 33.46 -19.38 -33.80
C LEU A 71 32.93 -19.38 -32.35
N THR A 72 33.79 -19.70 -31.37
CA THR A 72 33.41 -19.79 -29.95
C THR A 72 34.32 -19.00 -28.99
N ASP A 73 35.40 -18.35 -29.47
CA ASP A 73 36.29 -17.52 -28.65
C ASP A 73 35.56 -16.23 -28.20
N PRO A 74 35.30 -16.03 -26.89
CA PRO A 74 34.51 -14.90 -26.40
C PRO A 74 35.13 -13.52 -26.64
N ALA A 75 36.43 -13.42 -26.96
CA ALA A 75 37.08 -12.14 -27.27
C ALA A 75 37.01 -11.78 -28.76
N ASN A 76 37.20 -12.76 -29.65
CA ASN A 76 37.52 -12.54 -31.07
C ASN A 76 36.52 -13.13 -32.08
N PHE A 77 35.33 -13.55 -31.63
CA PHE A 77 34.34 -14.16 -32.51
C PHE A 77 33.78 -13.21 -33.59
N PRO A 78 33.34 -13.73 -34.77
CA PRO A 78 32.64 -12.96 -35.78
C PRO A 78 31.36 -12.34 -35.20
N LYS A 79 31.36 -11.01 -35.00
CA LYS A 79 30.31 -10.34 -34.19
C LYS A 79 28.98 -10.13 -34.92
N ASN A 80 29.03 -10.07 -36.25
CA ASN A 80 27.86 -9.96 -37.10
C ASN A 80 27.92 -11.10 -38.12
N ASP A 81 26.82 -11.83 -38.28
CA ASP A 81 26.57 -12.53 -39.53
C ASP A 81 26.19 -11.48 -40.58
N THR A 82 27.15 -11.19 -41.47
CA THR A 82 26.96 -10.32 -42.64
C THR A 82 26.90 -11.14 -43.94
N VAL A 83 26.73 -12.46 -43.84
CA VAL A 83 26.69 -13.40 -44.97
C VAL A 83 25.25 -13.70 -45.33
N ASP A 84 24.42 -14.01 -44.33
CA ASP A 84 23.03 -14.39 -44.53
C ASP A 84 22.05 -13.18 -44.40
N PRO A 85 20.91 -13.20 -45.12
CA PRO A 85 19.95 -12.11 -45.13
C PRO A 85 19.02 -12.13 -43.91
N HIS A 86 18.99 -11.01 -43.17
CA HIS A 86 18.24 -10.87 -41.91
C HIS A 86 17.08 -9.85 -42.02
N PRO A 87 15.96 -10.16 -42.70
CA PRO A 87 14.81 -9.27 -42.78
C PRO A 87 14.01 -9.23 -41.46
N LEU A 88 13.70 -8.02 -40.99
CA LEU A 88 12.81 -7.77 -39.84
C LEU A 88 11.49 -7.14 -40.30
N PRO A 89 10.38 -7.30 -39.55
CA PRO A 89 9.16 -6.54 -39.77
C PRO A 89 9.39 -5.03 -39.56
N LEU A 90 8.54 -4.21 -40.19
CA LEU A 90 8.55 -2.76 -39.98
C LEU A 90 8.16 -2.41 -38.52
N PRO A 91 8.67 -1.29 -37.96
CA PRO A 91 8.20 -0.76 -36.69
C PRO A 91 6.68 -0.55 -36.70
N GLN A 92 6.03 -0.91 -35.60
CA GLN A 92 4.60 -0.69 -35.37
C GLN A 92 4.37 0.73 -34.84
N GLU A 93 3.27 1.37 -35.25
CA GLU A 93 2.79 2.58 -34.59
C GLU A 93 2.23 2.27 -33.19
N GLN A 94 2.27 3.23 -32.26
CA GLN A 94 1.91 2.97 -30.85
C GLN A 94 0.48 2.41 -30.67
N SER A 95 -0.47 2.87 -31.48
CA SER A 95 -1.85 2.36 -31.47
C SER A 95 -1.97 0.93 -32.01
N GLN A 96 -1.06 0.49 -32.87
CA GLN A 96 -0.99 -0.89 -33.35
C GLN A 96 -0.38 -1.81 -32.28
N LEU A 97 0.62 -1.32 -31.52
CA LEU A 97 1.14 -2.03 -30.35
C LEU A 97 0.06 -2.25 -29.29
N LEU A 98 -0.78 -1.24 -29.01
CA LEU A 98 -1.94 -1.36 -28.10
C LEU A 98 -2.92 -2.43 -28.59
N GLN A 99 -3.30 -2.41 -29.88
CA GLN A 99 -4.20 -3.39 -30.48
C GLN A 99 -3.62 -4.82 -30.45
N GLN A 100 -2.31 -4.98 -30.69
CA GLN A 100 -1.65 -6.28 -30.59
C GLN A 100 -1.59 -6.79 -29.15
N ALA A 101 -1.27 -5.92 -28.18
CA ALA A 101 -1.23 -6.27 -26.76
C ALA A 101 -2.60 -6.77 -26.28
N LEU A 102 -3.67 -6.01 -26.56
CA LEU A 102 -5.04 -6.40 -26.22
C LEU A 102 -5.43 -7.74 -26.90
N ALA A 103 -5.13 -7.91 -28.19
CA ALA A 103 -5.44 -9.14 -28.90
C ALA A 103 -4.69 -10.38 -28.35
N GLN A 104 -3.43 -10.22 -27.89
CA GLN A 104 -2.71 -11.30 -27.22
C GLN A 104 -3.33 -11.64 -25.86
N ILE A 105 -3.68 -10.64 -25.04
CA ILE A 105 -4.35 -10.84 -23.74
C ILE A 105 -5.69 -11.59 -23.92
N GLN A 106 -6.51 -11.16 -24.88
CA GLN A 106 -7.75 -11.84 -25.25
C GLN A 106 -7.51 -13.29 -25.70
N SER A 107 -6.47 -13.53 -26.50
CA SER A 107 -6.10 -14.88 -26.97
C SER A 107 -5.55 -15.77 -25.85
N ILE A 108 -4.89 -15.21 -24.83
CA ILE A 108 -4.39 -15.94 -23.65
C ILE A 108 -5.57 -16.34 -22.76
N ALA A 109 -6.47 -15.40 -22.44
CA ALA A 109 -7.64 -15.63 -21.60
C ALA A 109 -8.64 -16.64 -22.19
N THR A 110 -8.71 -16.74 -23.53
CA THR A 110 -9.57 -17.69 -24.24
C THR A 110 -8.88 -19.01 -24.64
N ASN A 111 -7.58 -19.18 -24.34
CA ASN A 111 -6.80 -20.35 -24.77
C ASN A 111 -7.26 -21.65 -24.07
N PRO A 112 -7.79 -22.66 -24.79
CA PRO A 112 -8.22 -23.92 -24.18
C PRO A 112 -7.10 -24.75 -23.55
N ALA A 113 -5.83 -24.50 -23.91
CA ALA A 113 -4.70 -25.16 -23.27
C ALA A 113 -4.37 -24.59 -21.87
N LEU A 114 -4.89 -23.39 -21.54
CA LEU A 114 -4.71 -22.70 -20.27
C LEU A 114 -6.00 -22.61 -19.44
N SER A 115 -7.11 -23.19 -19.89
CA SER A 115 -8.44 -23.03 -19.26
C SER A 115 -8.55 -23.51 -17.81
N ASN A 116 -7.57 -24.27 -17.35
CA ASN A 116 -7.50 -24.83 -15.99
C ASN A 116 -6.42 -24.15 -15.13
N ASP A 117 -5.74 -23.12 -15.65
CA ASP A 117 -4.68 -22.36 -14.99
C ASP A 117 -4.84 -20.85 -15.27
N THR A 118 -5.79 -20.25 -14.56
CA THR A 118 -6.05 -18.80 -14.57
C THR A 118 -4.83 -17.98 -14.15
N CYS A 119 -3.91 -18.56 -13.39
CA CYS A 119 -2.73 -17.88 -12.92
C CYS A 119 -1.71 -17.66 -14.04
N ALA A 120 -1.43 -18.73 -14.79
CA ALA A 120 -0.62 -18.67 -16.01
C ALA A 120 -1.24 -17.71 -17.06
N GLN A 121 -2.57 -17.70 -17.20
CA GLN A 121 -3.26 -16.74 -18.08
C GLN A 121 -3.03 -15.29 -17.63
N CYS A 122 -3.12 -15.01 -16.33
CA CYS A 122 -2.96 -13.67 -15.79
C CYS A 122 -1.50 -13.17 -15.89
N GLN A 123 -0.51 -13.95 -15.44
CA GLN A 123 0.90 -13.52 -15.48
C GLN A 123 1.41 -13.36 -16.93
N ALA A 124 0.96 -14.21 -17.86
CA ALA A 124 1.24 -14.02 -19.28
C ALA A 124 0.61 -12.72 -19.82
N SER A 125 -0.59 -12.37 -19.39
CA SER A 125 -1.28 -11.13 -19.78
C SER A 125 -0.57 -9.87 -19.21
N LEU A 126 -0.16 -9.89 -17.94
CA LEU A 126 0.66 -8.83 -17.34
C LEU A 126 2.03 -8.70 -18.02
N SER A 127 2.62 -9.81 -18.48
CA SER A 127 3.88 -9.80 -19.24
C SER A 127 3.73 -9.11 -20.60
N ILE A 128 2.59 -9.32 -21.29
CA ILE A 128 2.26 -8.56 -22.52
C ILE A 128 2.08 -7.06 -22.20
N ALA A 129 1.38 -6.73 -21.11
CA ALA A 129 1.22 -5.34 -20.67
C ALA A 129 2.58 -4.67 -20.37
N LYS A 130 3.52 -5.38 -19.72
CA LYS A 130 4.89 -4.90 -19.47
C LYS A 130 5.63 -4.54 -20.76
N MET A 131 5.53 -5.38 -21.78
CA MET A 131 6.15 -5.10 -23.08
C MET A 131 5.52 -3.87 -23.76
N LEU A 132 4.21 -3.64 -23.61
CA LEU A 132 3.57 -2.42 -24.12
C LEU A 132 4.06 -1.17 -23.39
N VAL A 133 3.99 -1.13 -22.05
CA VAL A 133 4.30 0.10 -21.29
C VAL A 133 5.78 0.48 -21.34
N LEU A 134 6.69 -0.49 -21.50
CA LEU A 134 8.10 -0.20 -21.72
C LEU A 134 8.39 0.35 -23.13
N ALA A 135 7.59 -0.03 -24.14
CA ALA A 135 7.74 0.46 -25.51
C ALA A 135 7.01 1.80 -25.77
N ALA A 136 5.85 2.00 -25.13
CA ALA A 136 5.00 3.17 -25.27
C ALA A 136 4.17 3.41 -23.99
N PRO A 137 4.74 4.07 -22.95
CA PRO A 137 4.09 4.27 -21.65
C PRO A 137 2.70 4.90 -21.73
N GLU A 138 2.49 5.84 -22.67
CA GLU A 138 1.21 6.53 -22.89
C GLU A 138 0.07 5.59 -23.33
N GLN A 139 0.37 4.36 -23.77
CA GLN A 139 -0.63 3.34 -24.09
C GLN A 139 -1.03 2.50 -22.87
N GLY A 140 -0.34 2.61 -21.73
CA GLY A 140 -0.61 1.85 -20.52
C GLY A 140 -2.00 2.09 -19.91
N PRO A 141 -2.45 3.34 -19.71
CA PRO A 141 -3.80 3.64 -19.24
C PRO A 141 -4.87 3.12 -20.21
N LEU A 142 -4.64 3.32 -21.52
CA LEU A 142 -5.56 2.89 -22.58
C LEU A 142 -5.68 1.36 -22.67
N LEU A 143 -4.62 0.61 -22.36
CA LEU A 143 -4.69 -0.84 -22.24
C LEU A 143 -5.49 -1.26 -21.01
N ALA A 144 -5.28 -0.62 -19.85
CA ALA A 144 -5.99 -0.95 -18.63
C ALA A 144 -7.51 -0.69 -18.77
N GLU A 145 -7.89 0.45 -19.35
CA GLU A 145 -9.27 0.81 -19.70
C GLU A 145 -9.89 -0.23 -20.65
N ALA A 146 -9.26 -0.54 -21.78
CA ALA A 146 -9.78 -1.50 -22.76
C ALA A 146 -9.83 -2.96 -22.25
N VAL A 147 -8.96 -3.33 -21.31
CA VAL A 147 -9.00 -4.63 -20.61
C VAL A 147 -10.17 -4.67 -19.62
N CYS A 148 -10.40 -3.60 -18.86
CA CYS A 148 -11.55 -3.46 -17.97
C CYS A 148 -12.88 -3.57 -18.73
N GLU A 149 -13.01 -2.88 -19.87
CA GLU A 149 -14.18 -2.98 -20.73
C GLU A 149 -14.38 -4.40 -21.28
N TYR A 150 -13.33 -5.03 -21.82
CA TYR A 150 -13.43 -6.34 -22.47
C TYR A 150 -13.87 -7.46 -21.52
N PHE A 151 -13.35 -7.47 -20.29
CA PHE A 151 -13.73 -8.46 -19.28
C PHE A 151 -14.94 -8.03 -18.43
N ASN A 152 -15.48 -6.83 -18.65
CA ASN A 152 -16.55 -6.23 -17.85
C ASN A 152 -16.18 -6.23 -16.35
N TYR A 153 -14.97 -5.77 -16.01
CA TYR A 153 -14.53 -5.67 -14.61
C TYR A 153 -15.23 -4.54 -13.85
N SER A 154 -15.55 -3.43 -14.54
CA SER A 154 -16.34 -2.32 -14.00
C SER A 154 -17.28 -1.73 -15.06
N THR A 155 -18.26 -0.97 -14.60
CA THR A 155 -19.10 -0.08 -15.43
C THR A 155 -18.49 1.31 -15.62
N THR A 156 -17.41 1.64 -14.91
CA THR A 156 -16.77 2.97 -14.83
C THR A 156 -15.28 2.93 -15.21
N CYS A 157 -14.91 2.05 -16.15
CA CYS A 157 -13.52 1.79 -16.55
C CYS A 157 -12.69 3.04 -16.90
N TYR A 158 -13.28 4.09 -17.49
CA TYR A 158 -12.57 5.35 -17.75
C TYR A 158 -12.24 6.11 -16.46
N ASP A 159 -13.18 6.21 -15.53
CA ASP A 159 -12.99 6.94 -14.27
C ASP A 159 -11.95 6.27 -13.36
N GLU A 160 -11.81 4.94 -13.47
CA GLU A 160 -10.85 4.11 -12.73
C GLU A 160 -9.47 4.00 -13.42
N TYR A 161 -9.43 3.71 -14.73
CA TYR A 161 -8.20 3.29 -15.44
C TYR A 161 -7.65 4.32 -16.44
N SER A 162 -8.29 5.48 -16.61
CA SER A 162 -7.71 6.54 -17.44
C SER A 162 -6.39 7.10 -16.88
N ARG A 163 -5.69 7.90 -17.68
CA ARG A 163 -4.44 8.58 -17.27
C ARG A 163 -4.61 9.50 -16.05
N LEU A 164 -5.84 9.97 -15.78
CA LEU A 164 -6.15 10.87 -14.67
C LEU A 164 -6.46 10.11 -13.36
N ALA A 165 -6.43 8.78 -13.41
CA ALA A 165 -6.69 7.85 -12.31
C ALA A 165 -5.58 6.77 -12.26
N LEU A 166 -5.92 5.56 -11.79
CA LEU A 166 -4.99 4.45 -11.59
C LEU A 166 -4.17 4.07 -12.83
N GLY A 167 -4.65 4.33 -14.05
CA GLY A 167 -3.92 3.99 -15.28
C GLY A 167 -2.49 4.54 -15.32
N SER A 168 -2.28 5.72 -14.74
CA SER A 168 -0.94 6.32 -14.60
C SER A 168 -0.04 5.57 -13.62
N VAL A 169 -0.60 4.97 -12.57
CA VAL A 169 0.08 4.16 -11.55
C VAL A 169 0.34 2.75 -12.06
N PHE A 170 -0.67 2.08 -12.62
CA PHE A 170 -0.55 0.77 -13.26
C PHE A 170 0.59 0.76 -14.30
N THR A 171 0.68 1.80 -15.13
CA THR A 171 1.75 1.94 -16.13
C THR A 171 3.15 1.88 -15.51
N GLN A 172 3.36 2.54 -14.36
CA GLN A 172 4.65 2.54 -13.67
C GLN A 172 4.94 1.20 -13.00
N VAL A 173 3.95 0.62 -12.34
CA VAL A 173 4.10 -0.63 -11.58
C VAL A 173 4.32 -1.82 -12.50
N VAL A 174 3.59 -1.89 -13.62
CA VAL A 174 3.77 -2.90 -14.67
C VAL A 174 5.12 -2.72 -15.39
N ALA A 175 5.64 -1.49 -15.51
CA ALA A 175 6.98 -1.25 -16.05
C ALA A 175 8.10 -1.66 -15.06
N LEU A 176 7.94 -1.38 -13.76
CA LEU A 176 8.97 -1.60 -12.74
C LEU A 176 9.00 -3.03 -12.21
N GLY A 177 7.86 -3.58 -11.76
CA GLY A 177 7.77 -4.89 -11.10
C GLY A 177 7.88 -6.10 -12.03
N ASP A 178 8.23 -7.26 -11.48
CA ASP A 178 8.36 -8.54 -12.19
C ASP A 178 7.01 -9.21 -12.49
N MET A 179 6.37 -8.77 -13.57
CA MET A 179 5.08 -9.28 -14.03
C MET A 179 5.05 -10.78 -14.39
N GLY A 180 6.21 -11.40 -14.63
CA GLY A 180 6.33 -12.84 -14.86
C GLY A 180 6.65 -13.64 -13.59
N GLY A 181 7.29 -13.01 -12.61
CA GLY A 181 7.54 -13.53 -11.28
C GLY A 181 6.40 -13.27 -10.29
N TYR A 182 6.74 -13.25 -9.00
CA TYR A 182 5.76 -13.19 -7.91
C TYR A 182 5.24 -11.78 -7.61
N ASP A 183 5.88 -10.69 -8.10
CA ASP A 183 5.26 -9.35 -8.17
C ASP A 183 3.96 -9.46 -9.00
N GLY A 184 4.08 -10.04 -10.20
CA GLY A 184 2.94 -10.37 -11.08
C GLY A 184 1.99 -11.40 -10.48
N GLN A 185 2.50 -12.45 -9.81
CA GLN A 185 1.64 -13.45 -9.15
C GLN A 185 0.78 -12.82 -8.04
N LEU A 186 1.33 -11.86 -7.28
CA LEU A 186 0.59 -11.15 -6.23
C LEU A 186 -0.41 -10.14 -6.80
N ILE A 187 -0.10 -9.45 -7.90
CA ILE A 187 -1.09 -8.64 -8.62
C ILE A 187 -2.24 -9.56 -9.08
N CYS A 188 -1.93 -10.68 -9.74
CA CYS A 188 -2.91 -11.66 -10.19
C CYS A 188 -3.70 -12.33 -9.04
N ALA A 189 -3.11 -12.50 -7.86
CA ALA A 189 -3.80 -13.05 -6.69
C ALA A 189 -4.73 -12.03 -6.02
N ASN A 190 -4.18 -10.87 -5.63
CA ASN A 190 -4.92 -9.91 -4.81
C ASN A 190 -5.84 -8.98 -5.61
N GLN A 191 -5.43 -8.57 -6.82
CA GLN A 191 -6.17 -7.59 -7.64
C GLN A 191 -7.16 -8.25 -8.61
N MET A 192 -6.99 -9.54 -8.90
CA MET A 192 -7.81 -10.27 -9.90
C MET A 192 -8.36 -11.62 -9.41
N ASN A 193 -7.89 -12.16 -8.28
CA ASN A 193 -8.26 -13.49 -7.78
C ASN A 193 -8.06 -14.64 -8.79
N LEU A 194 -7.03 -14.52 -9.64
CA LEU A 194 -6.68 -15.48 -10.70
C LEU A 194 -5.49 -16.39 -10.31
N CYS A 195 -4.67 -15.99 -9.33
CA CYS A 195 -3.54 -16.77 -8.81
C CYS A 195 -3.71 -17.18 -7.34
N PRO A 196 -3.15 -18.33 -6.91
CA PRO A 196 -2.94 -18.60 -5.49
C PRO A 196 -1.84 -17.68 -4.91
N VAL A 197 -1.99 -17.28 -3.65
CA VAL A 197 -0.97 -16.48 -2.95
C VAL A 197 0.32 -17.30 -2.74
N PRO A 198 1.49 -16.81 -3.17
CA PRO A 198 2.77 -17.50 -3.01
C PRO A 198 3.32 -17.43 -1.57
N PRO A 199 4.25 -18.34 -1.18
CA PRO A 199 4.76 -18.45 0.19
C PRO A 199 5.77 -17.35 0.59
N THR A 200 6.01 -17.22 1.89
CA THR A 200 7.01 -16.30 2.47
C THR A 200 8.44 -16.65 2.06
N VAL A 201 9.31 -15.64 2.00
CA VAL A 201 10.76 -15.87 2.02
C VAL A 201 11.26 -16.34 3.40
N PRO A 202 12.36 -17.11 3.45
CA PRO A 202 13.15 -17.27 4.66
C PRO A 202 13.66 -15.92 5.17
N LEU A 203 13.70 -15.73 6.49
CA LEU A 203 14.22 -14.52 7.13
C LEU A 203 15.62 -14.76 7.68
N ASP A 204 16.51 -13.78 7.51
CA ASP A 204 17.68 -13.62 8.38
C ASP A 204 17.36 -12.58 9.46
N LEU A 205 17.50 -12.98 10.73
CA LEU A 205 17.24 -12.15 11.91
C LEU A 205 18.55 -11.67 12.57
N THR A 206 19.70 -11.97 11.96
CA THR A 206 21.02 -11.55 12.44
C THR A 206 21.14 -10.03 12.43
N GLY A 207 21.50 -9.43 13.57
CA GLY A 207 21.78 -7.99 13.70
C GLY A 207 20.57 -7.05 13.70
N TRP A 208 19.33 -7.56 13.64
CA TRP A 208 18.11 -6.73 13.76
C TRP A 208 18.00 -6.09 15.15
N PHE A 209 18.33 -6.85 16.20
CA PHE A 209 18.59 -6.31 17.54
C PHE A 209 20.10 -6.31 17.80
N SER A 210 20.60 -5.25 18.45
CA SER A 210 22.03 -5.16 18.80
C SER A 210 22.40 -6.03 20.01
N LYS A 211 21.41 -6.48 20.78
CA LYS A 211 21.56 -7.34 21.95
C LYS A 211 20.73 -8.61 21.84
N SER A 212 21.20 -9.66 22.52
CA SER A 212 20.40 -10.86 22.76
C SER A 212 19.31 -10.55 23.78
N LYS A 213 18.07 -10.98 23.49
CA LYS A 213 16.92 -10.89 24.40
C LYS A 213 17.30 -11.26 25.86
N PRO A 214 16.93 -10.44 26.86
CA PRO A 214 17.19 -10.74 28.26
C PRO A 214 16.68 -12.12 28.72
N SER A 215 17.54 -12.84 29.45
CA SER A 215 17.23 -14.12 30.08
C SER A 215 17.85 -14.17 31.48
N PRO A 216 17.04 -14.19 32.57
CA PRO A 216 15.58 -14.11 32.58
C PRO A 216 15.06 -12.75 32.07
N LEU A 217 13.77 -12.69 31.75
CA LEU A 217 13.07 -11.44 31.42
C LEU A 217 13.12 -10.44 32.60
N PRO A 218 13.11 -9.11 32.32
CA PRO A 218 12.93 -8.11 33.37
C PRO A 218 11.59 -8.30 34.11
N PRO A 219 11.54 -8.05 35.42
CA PRO A 219 10.29 -8.15 36.17
C PRO A 219 9.25 -7.14 35.65
N PRO A 220 7.94 -7.47 35.68
CA PRO A 220 6.89 -6.50 35.36
C PRO A 220 7.01 -5.24 36.24
N LYS A 221 6.96 -4.05 35.62
CA LYS A 221 6.86 -2.79 36.35
C LYS A 221 5.56 -2.81 37.17
N GLN A 222 5.63 -2.44 38.45
CA GLN A 222 4.42 -2.16 39.23
C GLN A 222 3.69 -0.96 38.62
N SER A 223 2.37 -1.04 38.53
CA SER A 223 1.53 0.11 38.19
C SER A 223 1.48 1.10 39.37
N SER A 224 1.46 2.40 39.09
CA SER A 224 1.28 3.44 40.11
C SER A 224 -0.12 3.43 40.73
N GLY A 225 -1.09 2.78 40.08
CA GLY A 225 -2.52 2.83 40.41
C GLY A 225 -3.26 3.99 39.74
N GLU A 226 -2.53 4.99 39.25
CA GLU A 226 -3.05 6.09 38.45
C GLU A 226 -3.42 5.61 37.03
N ARG A 227 -4.30 6.35 36.36
CA ARG A 227 -4.80 6.01 35.02
C ARG A 227 -4.69 7.22 34.10
N LEU A 228 -4.25 6.98 32.87
CA LEU A 228 -4.29 7.99 31.82
C LEU A 228 -5.64 7.92 31.08
N LYS A 229 -6.21 9.08 30.72
CA LYS A 229 -7.24 9.18 29.68
C LYS A 229 -6.52 9.41 28.35
N VAL A 230 -6.72 8.49 27.41
CA VAL A 230 -6.17 8.56 26.05
C VAL A 230 -7.31 8.33 25.08
N LEU A 231 -7.37 9.15 24.03
CA LEU A 231 -8.31 9.00 22.93
C LEU A 231 -7.61 8.37 21.73
N HIS A 232 -8.34 7.60 20.93
CA HIS A 232 -7.93 7.16 19.60
C HIS A 232 -9.04 7.53 18.63
N VAL A 233 -8.70 8.28 17.58
CA VAL A 233 -9.57 8.65 16.45
C VAL A 233 -8.90 8.16 15.16
N SER A 234 -9.68 7.85 14.13
CA SER A 234 -9.21 7.55 12.78
C SER A 234 -10.38 7.72 11.81
N ASP A 235 -10.11 7.62 10.52
CA ASP A 235 -11.09 7.34 9.46
C ASP A 235 -12.26 8.30 9.52
N ILE A 236 -11.88 9.58 9.55
CA ILE A 236 -12.80 10.69 9.64
C ILE A 236 -13.53 10.85 8.30
N HIS A 237 -12.86 10.55 7.18
CA HIS A 237 -13.40 10.65 5.81
C HIS A 237 -14.28 11.88 5.63
N ILE A 238 -13.68 13.06 5.81
CA ILE A 238 -14.42 14.32 5.72
C ILE A 238 -14.95 14.47 4.30
N ASP A 239 -16.25 14.70 4.19
CA ASP A 239 -16.93 15.03 2.94
C ASP A 239 -17.38 16.50 2.96
N PRO A 240 -16.58 17.43 2.41
CA PRO A 240 -16.95 18.83 2.22
C PRO A 240 -17.95 19.03 1.08
N ARG A 241 -18.21 17.99 0.27
CA ARG A 241 -19.09 17.98 -0.90
C ARG A 241 -20.46 17.33 -0.57
N TYR A 242 -20.67 16.87 0.66
CA TYR A 242 -21.90 16.22 1.14
C TYR A 242 -23.14 17.11 0.99
N ALA A 243 -24.16 16.61 0.29
CA ALA A 243 -25.37 17.33 -0.04
C ALA A 243 -26.58 16.82 0.77
N THR A 244 -26.91 17.50 1.87
CA THR A 244 -28.07 17.16 2.71
C THR A 244 -29.37 17.21 1.90
N GLY A 245 -30.16 16.14 1.96
CA GLY A 245 -31.43 15.98 1.24
C GLY A 245 -31.35 15.24 -0.09
N TYR A 246 -30.17 15.02 -0.67
CA TYR A 246 -29.99 14.24 -1.91
C TYR A 246 -30.04 12.73 -1.66
N GLU A 247 -29.86 11.90 -2.70
CA GLU A 247 -30.02 10.45 -2.59
C GLU A 247 -28.92 9.80 -1.73
N ALA A 248 -29.33 9.16 -0.64
CA ALA A 248 -28.49 8.42 0.29
C ALA A 248 -28.65 6.89 0.20
N ASN A 249 -29.51 6.42 -0.72
CA ASN A 249 -29.66 5.04 -1.17
C ASN A 249 -29.45 5.00 -2.70
N CYS A 250 -28.31 5.52 -3.15
CA CYS A 250 -27.94 5.63 -4.56
C CYS A 250 -27.46 4.28 -5.13
N THR A 251 -27.01 4.25 -6.38
CA THR A 251 -26.41 3.06 -7.01
C THR A 251 -24.90 3.20 -7.28
N ALA A 252 -24.33 4.37 -6.98
CA ALA A 252 -22.88 4.57 -6.94
C ALA A 252 -22.28 4.06 -5.61
N TYR A 253 -20.95 4.00 -5.53
CA TYR A 253 -20.22 3.61 -4.32
C TYR A 253 -20.41 4.61 -3.17
N LEU A 254 -20.18 5.91 -3.44
CA LEU A 254 -20.40 7.02 -2.51
C LEU A 254 -21.72 7.73 -2.86
N CYS A 255 -22.65 7.78 -1.89
CA CYS A 255 -23.94 8.47 -2.02
C CYS A 255 -23.94 9.85 -1.33
N CYS A 256 -25.11 10.48 -1.19
CA CYS A 256 -25.30 11.81 -0.58
C CYS A 256 -24.62 12.98 -1.31
N ARG A 257 -24.34 12.86 -2.61
CA ARG A 257 -23.85 13.95 -3.48
C ARG A 257 -24.94 14.42 -4.45
N GLU A 258 -24.78 15.61 -5.04
CA GLU A 258 -25.76 16.12 -6.02
C GLU A 258 -25.75 15.38 -7.36
N ASN A 259 -24.61 14.74 -7.69
CA ASN A 259 -24.35 14.05 -8.96
C ASN A 259 -24.55 12.53 -8.91
N VAL A 260 -25.22 11.99 -7.88
CA VAL A 260 -25.49 10.55 -7.71
C VAL A 260 -26.96 10.30 -7.38
N TRP A 261 -27.51 9.20 -7.89
CA TRP A 261 -28.93 8.85 -7.77
C TRP A 261 -29.12 7.33 -7.69
N ASN A 262 -30.33 6.89 -7.39
CA ASN A 262 -30.70 5.49 -7.47
C ASN A 262 -31.07 5.14 -8.93
N ALA A 263 -30.37 4.18 -9.54
CA ALA A 263 -30.53 3.87 -10.97
C ALA A 263 -31.92 3.30 -11.33
N ALA A 264 -32.68 2.78 -10.35
CA ALA A 264 -34.07 2.35 -10.57
C ALA A 264 -35.09 3.51 -10.49
N THR A 265 -34.68 4.67 -9.96
CA THR A 265 -35.55 5.85 -9.72
C THR A 265 -34.78 7.17 -9.92
N PRO A 266 -34.15 7.41 -11.09
CA PRO A 266 -33.22 8.53 -11.28
C PRO A 266 -33.84 9.92 -11.02
N ASP A 267 -35.13 10.09 -11.31
CA ASP A 267 -35.87 11.35 -11.10
C ASP A 267 -36.46 11.51 -9.68
N GLN A 268 -36.15 10.62 -8.73
CA GLN A 268 -36.74 10.61 -7.39
C GLN A 268 -35.72 10.26 -6.29
N ILE A 269 -35.70 11.07 -5.23
CA ILE A 269 -34.94 10.77 -4.01
C ILE A 269 -35.74 9.78 -3.16
N VAL A 270 -35.24 8.56 -3.06
CA VAL A 270 -35.81 7.45 -2.27
C VAL A 270 -35.47 7.61 -0.78
N LEU A 271 -34.22 7.96 -0.48
CA LEU A 271 -33.76 8.21 0.88
C LEU A 271 -33.03 9.58 0.95
N PRO A 272 -33.66 10.65 1.43
CA PRO A 272 -33.01 11.95 1.53
C PRO A 272 -31.91 11.96 2.59
N ALA A 273 -30.70 12.35 2.17
CA ALA A 273 -29.46 12.39 2.95
C ALA A 273 -29.63 13.18 4.26
N PRO A 274 -29.58 12.52 5.44
CA PRO A 274 -29.69 13.20 6.72
C PRO A 274 -28.49 14.11 6.96
N ARG A 275 -28.70 15.25 7.64
CA ARG A 275 -27.64 16.23 7.94
C ARG A 275 -26.37 15.65 8.59
N TYR A 276 -26.49 14.52 9.30
CA TYR A 276 -25.43 13.86 10.05
C TYR A 276 -25.00 12.52 9.45
N GLY A 277 -25.16 12.33 8.13
CA GLY A 277 -24.67 11.14 7.41
C GLY A 277 -25.74 10.07 7.15
N SER A 278 -25.35 9.07 6.37
CA SER A 278 -26.09 7.83 6.06
C SER A 278 -25.09 6.70 5.84
N PHE A 279 -25.51 5.43 5.91
CA PHE A 279 -24.61 4.27 5.86
C PHE A 279 -23.87 4.04 4.53
N ALA A 280 -24.24 4.75 3.46
CA ALA A 280 -23.57 4.71 2.15
C ALA A 280 -22.91 6.05 1.80
N CYS A 281 -22.57 6.86 2.81
CA CYS A 281 -22.06 8.22 2.63
C CYS A 281 -20.99 8.56 3.67
N ASP A 282 -19.92 9.21 3.21
CA ASP A 282 -18.86 9.73 4.06
C ASP A 282 -19.31 10.85 5.00
N THR A 283 -18.43 11.23 5.92
CA THR A 283 -18.74 12.09 7.07
C THR A 283 -19.02 13.53 6.63
N PRO A 284 -20.27 14.05 6.70
CA PRO A 284 -20.49 15.47 6.51
C PRO A 284 -19.79 16.27 7.61
N ILE A 285 -19.38 17.50 7.31
CA ILE A 285 -18.81 18.45 8.30
C ILE A 285 -19.71 18.60 9.54
N SER A 286 -21.04 18.47 9.39
CA SER A 286 -21.97 18.44 10.53
C SER A 286 -21.79 17.24 11.47
N LEU A 287 -21.44 16.05 10.96
CA LEU A 287 -21.15 14.86 11.77
C LEU A 287 -19.76 14.97 12.42
N MET A 288 -18.73 15.33 11.65
CA MET A 288 -17.35 15.52 12.18
C MET A 288 -17.33 16.55 13.31
N LEU A 289 -17.92 17.73 13.11
CA LEU A 289 -17.98 18.76 14.15
C LEU A 289 -18.79 18.30 15.38
N ALA A 290 -19.89 17.56 15.18
CA ALA A 290 -20.67 17.01 16.28
C ALA A 290 -19.90 15.93 17.06
N ALA A 291 -19.10 15.09 16.39
CA ALA A 291 -18.22 14.12 17.03
C ALA A 291 -17.14 14.83 17.86
N MET A 292 -16.44 15.81 17.27
CA MET A 292 -15.41 16.58 17.97
C MET A 292 -15.95 17.35 19.17
N GLN A 293 -17.14 17.93 19.07
CA GLN A 293 -17.84 18.56 20.21
C GLN A 293 -18.31 17.56 21.27
N ALA A 294 -18.75 16.36 20.85
CA ALA A 294 -19.20 15.33 21.77
C ALA A 294 -18.05 14.70 22.58
N ILE A 295 -16.89 14.48 21.96
CA ILE A 295 -15.72 13.81 22.57
C ILE A 295 -15.40 14.33 23.98
N PRO A 296 -15.03 15.60 24.21
CA PRO A 296 -14.61 16.06 25.54
C PRO A 296 -15.73 16.01 26.58
N ALA A 297 -16.99 16.10 26.14
CA ALA A 297 -18.16 15.97 27.00
C ALA A 297 -18.44 14.50 27.41
N VAL A 298 -18.30 13.53 26.49
CA VAL A 298 -18.56 12.10 26.79
C VAL A 298 -17.38 11.39 27.45
N THR A 299 -16.15 11.91 27.32
CA THR A 299 -14.97 11.38 28.01
C THR A 299 -14.66 12.08 29.34
N GLU A 300 -15.46 13.07 29.74
CA GLU A 300 -15.20 13.95 30.89
C GLU A 300 -13.78 14.55 30.84
N THR A 301 -13.41 15.16 29.71
CA THR A 301 -12.13 15.86 29.51
C THR A 301 -12.29 17.34 29.18
N GLU A 302 -13.51 17.87 29.20
CA GLU A 302 -13.75 19.32 29.17
C GLU A 302 -12.92 20.04 30.25
N GLY A 303 -12.23 21.11 29.87
CA GLY A 303 -11.34 21.89 30.74
C GLY A 303 -10.10 21.18 31.30
N THR A 304 -9.91 19.88 31.01
CA THR A 304 -8.83 19.05 31.60
C THR A 304 -7.97 18.33 30.56
N GLY A 305 -8.52 18.07 29.36
CA GLY A 305 -7.83 17.42 28.24
C GLY A 305 -7.60 15.93 28.43
N PHE A 306 -7.05 15.29 27.40
CA PHE A 306 -6.47 13.95 27.48
C PHE A 306 -5.00 14.03 27.92
N ASN A 307 -4.41 12.91 28.36
CA ASN A 307 -2.96 12.83 28.60
C ASN A 307 -2.14 12.78 27.29
N PHE A 308 -2.80 12.33 26.22
CA PHE A 308 -2.50 12.48 24.79
C PHE A 308 -3.66 11.88 23.99
N SER A 309 -3.64 12.05 22.68
CA SER A 309 -4.53 11.35 21.75
C SER A 309 -3.72 10.67 20.65
N LEU A 310 -4.32 9.68 19.98
CA LEU A 310 -3.84 9.09 18.73
C LEU A 310 -4.79 9.49 17.60
N PHE A 311 -4.24 9.80 16.43
CA PHE A 311 -5.00 9.91 15.18
C PHE A 311 -4.35 9.01 14.12
N THR A 312 -5.05 7.98 13.64
CA THR A 312 -4.43 6.97 12.75
C THR A 312 -4.71 7.16 11.25
N GLY A 313 -5.19 8.32 10.80
CA GLY A 313 -5.28 8.66 9.38
C GLY A 313 -6.69 8.63 8.79
N ASP A 314 -6.75 8.55 7.47
CA ASP A 314 -7.93 8.56 6.60
C ASP A 314 -8.82 9.81 6.76
N LEU A 315 -8.29 10.89 6.18
CA LEU A 315 -8.79 12.25 6.21
C LEU A 315 -9.90 12.52 5.18
N THR A 316 -9.77 12.11 3.92
CA THR A 316 -10.69 12.51 2.83
C THR A 316 -11.78 11.48 2.53
N SER A 317 -12.89 11.95 1.93
CA SER A 317 -13.95 11.12 1.38
C SER A 317 -13.54 10.32 0.14
N HIS A 318 -14.24 9.22 -0.10
CA HIS A 318 -14.08 8.26 -1.20
C HIS A 318 -14.62 8.80 -2.54
N ASP A 319 -14.15 9.98 -2.96
CA ASP A 319 -14.34 10.48 -4.32
C ASP A 319 -13.59 9.58 -5.34
N PRO A 320 -14.05 9.46 -6.59
CA PRO A 320 -13.27 8.79 -7.64
C PRO A 320 -11.91 9.47 -7.86
N ASP A 321 -10.86 8.71 -8.18
CA ASP A 321 -9.49 9.20 -8.39
C ASP A 321 -9.41 10.43 -9.29
N ASN A 322 -10.19 10.48 -10.38
CA ASN A 322 -10.20 11.59 -11.31
C ASN A 322 -10.83 12.90 -10.75
N GLN A 323 -11.34 12.88 -9.52
CA GLN A 323 -11.87 13.99 -8.74
C GLN A 323 -11.06 14.29 -7.47
N TYR A 324 -10.00 13.51 -7.22
CA TYR A 324 -9.01 13.72 -6.17
C TYR A 324 -7.93 14.73 -6.61
N SER A 325 -7.31 15.44 -5.67
CA SER A 325 -6.16 16.30 -5.94
C SER A 325 -5.40 16.66 -4.66
N ARG A 326 -4.11 17.01 -4.78
CA ARG A 326 -3.30 17.56 -3.69
C ARG A 326 -4.03 18.63 -2.88
N ALA A 327 -4.65 19.61 -3.54
CA ALA A 327 -5.34 20.71 -2.88
C ALA A 327 -6.62 20.27 -2.12
N TYR A 328 -7.19 19.11 -2.46
CA TYR A 328 -8.30 18.50 -1.71
C TYR A 328 -7.80 17.82 -0.43
N VAL A 329 -6.66 17.13 -0.52
CA VAL A 329 -5.98 16.50 0.62
C VAL A 329 -5.49 17.54 1.62
N GLU A 330 -4.71 18.54 1.18
CA GLU A 330 -4.20 19.63 2.03
C GLU A 330 -5.35 20.38 2.75
N TYR A 331 -6.52 20.51 2.10
CA TYR A 331 -7.72 21.09 2.70
C TYR A 331 -8.31 20.21 3.81
N ALA A 332 -8.37 18.89 3.61
CA ALA A 332 -8.87 17.94 4.59
C ALA A 332 -7.92 17.81 5.79
N GLU A 333 -6.61 17.70 5.56
CA GLU A 333 -5.55 17.78 6.59
C GLU A 333 -5.75 19.00 7.49
N ILE A 334 -5.78 20.20 6.89
CA ILE A 334 -5.91 21.46 7.64
C ILE A 334 -7.23 21.51 8.40
N MET A 335 -8.36 21.08 7.81
CA MET A 335 -9.65 21.07 8.49
C MET A 335 -9.65 20.13 9.70
N VAL A 336 -9.20 18.89 9.52
CA VAL A 336 -9.22 17.86 10.57
C VAL A 336 -8.22 18.18 11.67
N TYR A 337 -6.99 18.56 11.34
CA TYR A 337 -5.97 18.84 12.34
C TYR A 337 -6.33 20.05 13.22
N ASN A 338 -6.91 21.12 12.65
CA ASN A 338 -7.44 22.24 13.45
C ASN A 338 -8.59 21.80 14.37
N LEU A 339 -9.50 20.94 13.91
CA LEU A 339 -10.60 20.42 14.74
C LEU A 339 -10.11 19.51 15.87
N LEU A 340 -9.13 18.64 15.60
CA LEU A 340 -8.47 17.81 16.61
C LEU A 340 -7.75 18.70 17.63
N LYS A 341 -7.07 19.76 17.20
CA LYS A 341 -6.41 20.72 18.10
C LYS A 341 -7.39 21.43 19.03
N GLU A 342 -8.45 22.02 18.48
CA GLU A 342 -9.42 22.82 19.21
C GLU A 342 -10.17 21.98 20.27
N TYR A 343 -10.63 20.77 19.89
CA TYR A 343 -11.54 19.98 20.74
C TYR A 343 -10.85 18.95 21.64
N LEU A 344 -9.64 18.49 21.33
CA LEU A 344 -8.89 17.54 22.18
C LEU A 344 -7.99 18.23 23.22
N GLY A 345 -7.74 19.54 23.03
CA GLY A 345 -7.06 20.41 23.98
C GLY A 345 -5.54 20.49 23.78
N PRO A 346 -4.79 20.95 24.80
CA PRO A 346 -3.38 21.30 24.64
C PRO A 346 -2.41 20.10 24.60
N ALA A 347 -2.88 18.88 24.81
CA ALA A 347 -2.05 17.68 24.77
C ALA A 347 -1.71 17.27 23.32
N PRO A 348 -0.57 16.60 23.08
CA PRO A 348 -0.23 16.09 21.75
C PRO A 348 -1.26 15.10 21.20
N VAL A 349 -1.57 15.24 19.92
CA VAL A 349 -2.20 14.20 19.10
C VAL A 349 -1.08 13.54 18.30
N TYR A 350 -0.77 12.28 18.60
CA TYR A 350 0.20 11.53 17.81
C TYR A 350 -0.51 10.99 16.58
N ALA A 351 -0.36 11.73 15.47
CA ALA A 351 -0.92 11.42 14.17
C ALA A 351 -0.02 10.44 13.39
N THR A 352 -0.61 9.67 12.47
CA THR A 352 0.09 8.94 11.39
C THR A 352 -0.66 9.16 10.07
N LEU A 353 -0.07 8.75 8.94
CA LEU A 353 -0.76 8.70 7.66
C LEU A 353 -1.66 7.46 7.54
N GLY A 354 -2.81 7.64 6.90
CA GLY A 354 -3.61 6.57 6.28
C GLY A 354 -3.70 6.74 4.76
N ASN A 355 -4.19 5.71 4.07
CA ASN A 355 -4.16 5.60 2.62
C ASN A 355 -5.00 6.64 1.86
N HIS A 356 -6.04 7.21 2.46
CA HIS A 356 -6.80 8.34 1.92
C HIS A 356 -6.22 9.70 2.35
N ASP A 357 -5.02 9.76 2.91
CA ASP A 357 -4.30 11.02 3.18
C ASP A 357 -3.46 11.48 1.97
N THR A 358 -3.80 11.01 0.75
CA THR A 358 -3.13 11.36 -0.50
C THR A 358 -4.07 11.22 -1.70
N TYR A 359 -3.77 11.91 -2.81
CA TYR A 359 -4.58 11.92 -4.03
C TYR A 359 -4.19 10.84 -5.06
N VAL A 360 -3.18 10.04 -4.72
CA VAL A 360 -2.58 8.94 -5.50
C VAL A 360 -1.79 8.07 -4.52
N ASN A 361 -1.60 6.80 -4.86
CA ASN A 361 -0.89 5.81 -4.04
C ASN A 361 0.51 6.28 -3.57
N ALA A 362 0.82 6.10 -2.29
CA ALA A 362 2.02 6.63 -1.64
C ALA A 362 3.33 6.11 -2.28
N ILE A 363 4.08 7.01 -2.95
CA ILE A 363 5.39 6.69 -3.55
C ILE A 363 6.52 6.85 -2.51
N PRO A 364 7.38 5.84 -2.34
CA PRO A 364 8.64 5.96 -1.63
C PRO A 364 9.70 6.74 -2.43
N TYR A 365 10.42 7.64 -1.75
CA TYR A 365 11.66 8.33 -2.19
C TYR A 365 12.66 7.47 -2.99
N ALA A 366 12.70 6.15 -2.75
CA ALA A 366 13.64 5.22 -3.37
C ALA A 366 13.25 4.74 -4.79
N LEU A 367 11.99 4.87 -5.21
CA LEU A 367 11.53 4.31 -6.49
C LEU A 367 11.77 5.23 -7.68
N GLY A 368 12.09 4.64 -8.84
CA GLY A 368 12.22 5.33 -10.14
C GLY A 368 13.36 6.36 -10.26
N GLY A 369 14.15 6.56 -9.21
CA GLY A 369 15.13 7.65 -9.12
C GLY A 369 14.49 8.99 -8.79
N TYR A 370 15.33 10.02 -8.60
CA TYR A 370 14.95 11.30 -7.95
C TYR A 370 13.63 11.89 -8.46
N THR A 371 13.41 11.97 -9.78
CA THR A 371 12.22 12.59 -10.36
C THR A 371 10.91 11.90 -9.98
N LEU A 372 10.92 10.57 -9.77
CA LEU A 372 9.72 9.82 -9.39
C LEU A 372 9.59 9.75 -7.87
N GLY A 373 10.66 9.39 -7.17
CA GLY A 373 10.71 9.39 -5.71
C GLY A 373 10.39 10.76 -5.10
N SER A 374 10.64 11.87 -5.81
CA SER A 374 10.31 13.22 -5.35
C SER A 374 8.87 13.67 -5.56
N GLN A 375 8.04 12.90 -6.29
CA GLN A 375 6.67 13.28 -6.66
C GLN A 375 5.76 13.49 -5.42
N PHE A 376 6.12 12.89 -4.29
CA PHE A 376 5.31 12.85 -3.05
C PHE A 376 5.91 13.63 -1.88
N ASN A 377 7.08 14.27 -2.04
CA ASN A 377 7.72 15.07 -0.98
C ASN A 377 6.76 16.04 -0.33
N TRP A 378 5.87 16.65 -1.12
CA TRP A 378 4.89 17.62 -0.66
C TRP A 378 4.02 17.10 0.50
N LEU A 379 3.69 15.80 0.52
CA LEU A 379 2.87 15.20 1.57
C LEU A 379 3.68 15.14 2.87
N TYR A 380 4.84 14.47 2.85
CA TYR A 380 5.70 14.33 4.02
C TYR A 380 6.22 15.70 4.53
N ASP A 381 6.49 16.64 3.63
CA ASP A 381 6.80 18.04 3.94
C ASP A 381 5.63 18.74 4.65
N HIS A 382 4.39 18.55 4.17
CA HIS A 382 3.20 19.22 4.70
C HIS A 382 2.73 18.62 6.03
N VAL A 383 2.51 17.30 6.13
CA VAL A 383 2.03 16.67 7.38
C VAL A 383 3.02 16.85 8.53
N SER A 384 4.33 16.66 8.29
CA SER A 384 5.35 16.87 9.33
C SER A 384 5.39 18.33 9.82
N THR A 385 5.17 19.28 8.92
CA THR A 385 5.09 20.71 9.23
C THR A 385 3.79 21.05 9.96
N MET A 386 2.66 20.43 9.62
CA MET A 386 1.40 20.57 10.36
C MET A 386 1.50 19.99 11.77
N TRP A 387 2.07 18.80 11.95
CA TRP A 387 2.26 18.18 13.27
C TRP A 387 3.23 18.97 14.17
N TYR A 388 4.16 19.72 13.57
CA TYR A 388 4.98 20.72 14.28
C TYR A 388 4.18 21.98 14.63
N TYR A 389 3.43 22.53 13.68
CA TYR A 389 2.62 23.74 13.82
C TYR A 389 1.57 23.60 14.93
N GLU A 390 0.88 22.45 14.98
CA GLU A 390 -0.06 22.12 16.05
C GLU A 390 0.62 21.78 17.38
N GLY A 391 1.95 21.78 17.44
CA GLY A 391 2.75 21.54 18.65
C GLY A 391 2.65 20.11 19.18
N TRP A 392 2.39 19.13 18.32
CA TRP A 392 2.27 17.72 18.69
C TRP A 392 3.64 17.01 18.71
N LEU A 393 4.54 17.37 17.79
CA LEU A 393 5.86 16.75 17.65
C LEU A 393 7.01 17.75 17.88
N PRO A 394 8.12 17.30 18.50
CA PRO A 394 9.34 18.10 18.58
C PRO A 394 10.09 18.09 17.23
N GLU A 395 10.88 19.14 17.00
CA GLU A 395 11.66 19.38 15.76
C GLU A 395 12.45 18.16 15.26
N ALA A 396 13.11 17.42 16.15
CA ALA A 396 13.87 16.21 15.78
C ALA A 396 12.98 15.08 15.20
N SER A 397 11.77 14.90 15.72
CA SER A 397 10.79 13.94 15.20
C SER A 397 10.23 14.39 13.85
N VAL A 398 10.12 15.70 13.64
CA VAL A 398 9.61 16.34 12.41
C VAL A 398 10.62 16.24 11.26
N GLU A 399 11.90 16.50 11.52
CA GLU A 399 12.97 16.30 10.51
C GLU A 399 13.08 14.83 10.09
N TYR A 400 12.90 13.89 11.03
CA TYR A 400 12.89 12.47 10.71
C TYR A 400 11.65 12.11 9.86
N ALA A 401 10.45 12.50 10.31
CA ALA A 401 9.19 12.28 9.58
C ALA A 401 9.24 12.82 8.15
N ARG A 402 9.72 14.04 7.94
CA ARG A 402 9.87 14.66 6.61
C ARG A 402 10.72 13.82 5.66
N THR A 403 11.73 13.12 6.18
CA THR A 403 12.74 12.42 5.36
C THR A 403 12.58 10.89 5.35
N HIS A 404 11.74 10.34 6.22
CA HIS A 404 11.52 8.90 6.40
C HIS A 404 10.02 8.57 6.39
N TYR A 405 9.33 9.00 5.33
CA TYR A 405 7.94 8.61 5.02
C TYR A 405 6.97 8.89 6.18
N ALA A 406 7.00 10.09 6.75
CA ALA A 406 6.21 10.49 7.93
C ALA A 406 6.37 9.63 9.21
N ALA A 407 7.23 8.61 9.24
CA ALA A 407 7.51 7.82 10.44
C ALA A 407 8.28 8.64 11.49
N TYR A 408 8.03 8.42 12.79
CA TYR A 408 8.75 9.14 13.85
C TYR A 408 8.72 8.42 15.21
N THR A 409 9.54 8.92 16.13
CA THR A 409 9.55 8.52 17.54
C THR A 409 9.30 9.74 18.45
N VAL A 410 8.61 9.55 19.57
CA VAL A 410 8.48 10.53 20.66
C VAL A 410 8.60 9.83 22.01
N LYS A 411 9.67 10.14 22.76
CA LYS A 411 9.80 9.73 24.16
C LYS A 411 9.08 10.72 25.09
N ARG A 412 8.07 10.24 25.82
CA ARG A 412 7.29 11.03 26.79
C ARG A 412 7.96 11.06 28.17
N PRO A 413 7.67 12.08 29.02
CA PRO A 413 8.21 12.19 30.37
C PRO A 413 7.81 11.06 31.34
N ASP A 414 6.73 10.32 31.03
CA ASP A 414 6.23 9.19 31.81
C ASP A 414 6.94 7.85 31.50
N GLY A 415 7.91 7.86 30.58
CA GLY A 415 8.65 6.67 30.15
C GLY A 415 7.91 5.79 29.14
N LEU A 416 6.84 6.30 28.53
CA LEU A 416 6.26 5.76 27.31
C LEU A 416 6.94 6.39 26.09
N ARG A 417 7.34 5.56 25.12
CA ARG A 417 7.76 5.98 23.77
C ARG A 417 6.60 5.68 22.81
N ILE A 418 6.25 6.65 21.99
CA ILE A 418 5.35 6.47 20.86
C ILE A 418 6.21 6.34 19.61
N ILE A 419 6.00 5.30 18.82
CA ILE A 419 6.62 5.13 17.50
C ILE A 419 5.48 5.15 16.48
N SER A 420 5.50 6.12 15.57
CA SER A 420 4.57 6.18 14.44
C SER A 420 5.25 5.66 13.19
N LEU A 421 4.52 4.87 12.41
CA LEU A 421 4.96 4.30 11.15
C LEU A 421 3.94 4.66 10.08
N ASP A 422 4.39 5.20 8.95
CA ASP A 422 3.66 5.02 7.70
C ASP A 422 3.69 3.52 7.39
N THR A 423 2.50 2.98 7.19
CA THR A 423 2.27 1.55 6.98
C THR A 423 1.57 1.30 5.63
N ASP A 424 1.22 2.36 4.90
CA ASP A 424 0.78 2.33 3.49
C ASP A 424 1.96 2.13 2.54
N MET A 425 3.17 2.48 3.01
CA MET A 425 4.47 2.22 2.39
C MET A 425 4.68 0.79 1.90
N TRP A 426 3.81 -0.15 2.27
CA TRP A 426 3.79 -1.45 1.63
C TRP A 426 2.37 -1.99 1.31
N TYR A 427 1.37 -1.22 0.87
CA TYR A 427 -0.08 -1.63 0.70
C TYR A 427 -0.53 -2.32 -0.64
N THR A 428 -1.35 -3.39 -0.65
CA THR A 428 -2.02 -4.10 -1.80
C THR A 428 -2.47 -3.16 -2.92
N SER A 429 -3.48 -2.33 -2.72
CA SER A 429 -3.91 -1.31 -3.72
C SER A 429 -2.95 -0.12 -3.82
N ASN A 430 -1.97 0.06 -2.91
CA ASN A 430 -0.78 0.85 -3.18
C ASN A 430 0.10 0.04 -4.13
N TYR A 431 -0.25 0.07 -5.41
CA TYR A 431 0.37 -0.75 -6.45
C TYR A 431 1.93 -0.67 -6.47
N PHE A 432 2.54 0.40 -5.94
CA PHE A 432 4.00 0.51 -5.78
C PHE A 432 4.60 -0.51 -4.79
N SER A 433 3.82 -1.09 -3.88
CA SER A 433 4.27 -2.09 -2.91
C SER A 433 4.57 -3.47 -3.52
N TYR A 434 4.06 -3.75 -4.72
CA TYR A 434 4.38 -4.96 -5.48
C TYR A 434 5.77 -4.90 -6.13
N ILE A 435 6.50 -3.79 -6.03
CA ILE A 435 7.83 -3.65 -6.64
C ILE A 435 8.91 -4.14 -5.65
N ASN A 436 9.70 -5.13 -6.03
CA ASN A 436 10.97 -5.53 -5.39
C ASN A 436 10.90 -6.06 -3.92
N ALA A 437 9.72 -6.24 -3.33
CA ALA A 437 9.59 -6.52 -1.90
C ALA A 437 9.63 -8.02 -1.50
N THR A 438 10.54 -8.86 -2.05
CA THR A 438 10.97 -10.06 -1.26
C THR A 438 11.85 -9.61 -0.13
N GLN A 439 12.64 -8.57 -0.38
CA GLN A 439 13.20 -7.72 0.65
C GLN A 439 12.04 -7.33 1.60
N PRO A 440 12.00 -7.86 2.84
CA PRO A 440 10.84 -7.67 3.73
C PRO A 440 10.76 -6.26 4.31
N ASP A 441 11.79 -5.44 4.09
CA ASP A 441 11.85 -4.03 4.43
C ASP A 441 12.66 -3.30 3.35
N PRO A 442 12.03 -2.90 2.22
CA PRO A 442 12.72 -2.23 1.12
C PRO A 442 12.98 -0.74 1.39
N TYR A 443 12.31 -0.16 2.40
CA TYR A 443 12.34 1.28 2.68
C TYR A 443 12.95 1.64 4.05
N GLY A 444 13.24 0.65 4.90
CA GLY A 444 13.97 0.80 6.18
C GLY A 444 13.09 1.04 7.41
N ILE A 445 11.77 0.93 7.27
CA ILE A 445 10.79 1.30 8.30
C ILE A 445 10.71 0.23 9.40
N LEU A 446 10.88 -1.05 9.05
CA LEU A 446 10.99 -2.12 10.04
C LEU A 446 12.37 -2.11 10.73
N ARG A 447 13.43 -1.66 10.04
CA ARG A 447 14.75 -1.43 10.66
C ARG A 447 14.67 -0.32 11.70
N PHE A 448 14.11 0.84 11.32
CA PHE A 448 13.82 1.96 12.23
C PHE A 448 13.06 1.48 13.46
N LEU A 449 11.99 0.70 13.29
CA LEU A 449 11.26 0.10 14.40
C LEU A 449 12.15 -0.76 15.32
N THR A 450 13.03 -1.62 14.77
CA THR A 450 13.92 -2.45 15.63
C THR A 450 14.98 -1.65 16.37
N ASP A 451 15.52 -0.59 15.78
CA ASP A 451 16.46 0.30 16.46
C ASP A 451 15.77 1.07 17.60
N GLU A 452 14.59 1.63 17.35
CA GLU A 452 13.77 2.30 18.38
C GLU A 452 13.31 1.36 19.50
N LEU A 453 12.99 0.10 19.19
CA LEU A 453 12.65 -0.92 20.18
C LEU A 453 13.88 -1.32 21.03
N GLN A 454 15.07 -1.41 20.43
CA GLN A 454 16.30 -1.69 21.17
C GLN A 454 16.67 -0.52 22.09
N ASP A 455 16.58 0.72 21.61
CA ASP A 455 16.79 1.93 22.41
C ASP A 455 15.74 2.08 23.53
N ALA A 456 14.52 1.59 23.33
CA ALA A 456 13.49 1.52 24.36
C ALA A 456 13.78 0.43 25.41
N GLU A 457 14.30 -0.74 25.01
CA GLU A 457 14.76 -1.76 25.96
C GLU A 457 15.95 -1.24 26.79
N ASP A 458 16.93 -0.61 26.14
CA ASP A 458 18.12 -0.03 26.76
C ASP A 458 17.80 1.06 27.79
N ALA A 459 16.83 1.92 27.47
CA ALA A 459 16.34 2.94 28.39
C ALA A 459 15.36 2.39 29.45
N GLY A 460 14.92 1.13 29.34
CA GLY A 460 13.90 0.54 30.19
C GLY A 460 12.50 1.16 30.02
N ASP A 461 12.22 1.73 28.85
CA ASP A 461 10.96 2.40 28.50
C ASP A 461 9.79 1.39 28.38
N ARG A 462 8.61 1.90 28.02
CA ARG A 462 7.55 1.11 27.36
C ARG A 462 7.25 1.75 26.02
N VAL A 463 6.71 0.97 25.08
CA VAL A 463 6.48 1.41 23.70
C VAL A 463 5.02 1.19 23.33
N TRP A 464 4.40 2.19 22.71
CA TRP A 464 3.24 2.03 21.85
C TRP A 464 3.67 2.27 20.41
N ILE A 465 3.23 1.40 19.50
CA ILE A 465 3.47 1.52 18.06
C ILE A 465 2.13 1.95 17.44
N VAL A 466 2.19 2.91 16.53
CA VAL A 466 1.04 3.56 15.90
C VAL A 466 1.22 3.49 14.39
N GLY A 467 0.13 3.23 13.70
CA GLY A 467 0.01 3.11 12.24
C GLY A 467 -1.48 2.99 11.90
N HIS A 468 -1.84 3.28 10.66
CA HIS A 468 -3.19 3.05 10.15
C HIS A 468 -3.40 1.54 9.97
N VAL A 469 -2.58 0.98 9.09
CA VAL A 469 -2.62 -0.39 8.61
C VAL A 469 -2.31 -1.45 9.68
N LEU A 470 -3.17 -2.46 9.71
CA LEU A 470 -2.98 -3.76 10.36
C LEU A 470 -1.77 -4.52 9.77
N THR A 471 -0.61 -4.33 10.37
CA THR A 471 0.66 -5.00 9.97
C THR A 471 0.69 -6.55 10.11
N GLY A 472 -0.41 -7.18 10.53
CA GLY A 472 -0.50 -8.60 10.90
C GLY A 472 -1.36 -9.45 9.98
N TRP A 473 -0.82 -10.58 9.47
CA TRP A 473 -1.48 -11.37 8.44
C TRP A 473 -2.71 -12.14 8.91
N ASP A 474 -3.83 -11.75 8.31
CA ASP A 474 -5.15 -12.37 8.25
C ASP A 474 -5.47 -12.91 6.83
N GLY A 475 -4.98 -12.21 5.79
CA GLY A 475 -5.18 -12.51 4.37
C GLY A 475 -6.03 -11.47 3.59
N THR A 476 -6.24 -10.26 4.12
CA THR A 476 -7.02 -9.20 3.43
C THR A 476 -6.20 -7.94 3.21
N ALA A 477 -5.96 -7.18 4.27
CA ALA A 477 -5.03 -6.07 4.37
C ALA A 477 -3.62 -6.54 4.07
N ALA A 478 -3.15 -7.46 4.92
CA ALA A 478 -1.78 -7.91 5.02
C ALA A 478 -1.24 -8.57 3.73
N GLN A 479 0.07 -8.48 3.50
CA GLN A 479 0.83 -9.40 2.65
C GLN A 479 2.23 -9.65 3.23
N LEU A 480 2.94 -10.58 2.60
CA LEU A 480 3.38 -11.72 3.39
C LEU A 480 4.79 -11.58 3.98
N ASN A 481 5.72 -10.95 3.27
CA ASN A 481 7.13 -10.90 3.68
C ASN A 481 7.39 -9.89 4.83
N PRO A 482 6.99 -8.60 4.72
CA PRO A 482 7.16 -7.63 5.81
C PRO A 482 6.44 -8.05 7.08
N THR A 483 5.22 -8.58 6.95
CA THR A 483 4.44 -9.10 8.06
C THR A 483 5.06 -10.34 8.72
N ASN A 484 5.72 -11.23 7.96
CA ASN A 484 6.46 -12.36 8.54
C ASN A 484 7.66 -11.90 9.37
N LEU A 485 8.37 -10.87 8.90
CA LEU A 485 9.47 -10.23 9.63
C LEU A 485 8.99 -9.54 10.91
N CYS A 486 7.97 -8.68 10.78
CA CYS A 486 7.35 -7.95 11.89
C CYS A 486 6.84 -8.89 13.00
N LYS A 487 6.26 -10.04 12.63
CA LYS A 487 5.84 -11.13 13.55
C LYS A 487 6.98 -11.78 14.36
N GLN A 488 8.25 -11.47 14.12
CA GLN A 488 9.36 -11.93 14.98
C GLN A 488 9.65 -10.96 16.12
N PHE A 489 9.41 -9.66 15.92
CA PHE A 489 9.72 -8.61 16.90
C PHE A 489 8.68 -8.54 18.04
N TYR A 490 7.43 -8.92 17.75
CA TYR A 490 6.32 -8.86 18.71
C TYR A 490 6.09 -10.14 19.52
N ARG A 491 6.94 -11.17 19.43
CA ARG A 491 6.68 -12.43 20.14
C ARG A 491 6.85 -12.26 21.65
N PRO A 492 5.83 -12.51 22.47
CA PRO A 492 6.08 -12.94 23.84
C PRO A 492 6.74 -14.33 23.78
N HIS A 493 7.91 -14.45 24.38
CA HIS A 493 8.59 -15.72 24.64
C HIS A 493 9.18 -15.72 26.05
#